data_AF-A0A5J4UHY1-F1
#
_entry.id   AF-A0A5J4UHY1-F1
#
_cell.length_a   1.000
_cell.length_b   1.000
_cell.length_c   1.000
_cell.angle_alpha   90.00
_cell.angle_beta   90.00
_cell.angle_gamma   90.00
#
_symmetry.space_group_name_H-M   'P 1'
#
loop_
_entity.id
_entity.type
_entity.pdbx_description
1 polymer ?
#
loop_
_entity_poly.entity_id
_entity_poly.type
_entity_poly.pdbx_seq_one_letter_code
_entity_poly.pdbx_strand_id
1 'polypeptide(L)'
;MNNSLSQQQIRTVRQLITNDIAYYIQYQKRGNSSGGMMSNEEYQLFIDNNNALVYAANNQIVDGMASDYALKIEPNGLLTIKNLKVINFDFVAQINQLINQVNLLQQSIGTTEQDITDIKNDIDTINQELSRQTHFRGYYLLNSDIQNLPNSANGDFAFSAESGTVWMFDSNWYNSGDIVPDQVTPASDATPLSDGTATAGISTEYSRGDHIYPLNVTTTIPVSDSASGSVGTTNYYARNDYSHPLNITTTIPPQDSASGSVGTTNYYARNDHSHPINVETNASNIPIVNGVGANGSSAFYARQDHVHPQQLTYDGNVTATKFIKTGGLATELLCANGDTTTIDSKLSRTYSSGAGGYIRLCVFPIGTSTGMPYIQFQVTCNTNSMQTIDLVPNYTVNGIIDLYGKITAPQYVQTNYNIYYGVDQLLHTHTGSYSSAEYTAWIHMMSGSGGVTVTVSKQSTYFPQRVTEILTQDIVSSISGSQTQIPISYSLCNG
;
A
#
# COMPACT_ATOMS: atom_id res chain seq x y z
N MET A 1 69.00 -47.61 -26.58
CA MET A 1 68.66 -47.60 -28.02
C MET A 1 68.01 -46.25 -28.32
N ASN A 2 68.79 -45.25 -28.70
CA ASN A 2 68.26 -43.94 -29.13
C ASN A 2 67.96 -44.04 -30.62
N ASN A 3 66.69 -44.23 -30.98
CA ASN A 3 66.23 -44.09 -32.36
C ASN A 3 66.22 -42.60 -32.71
N SER A 4 67.33 -42.09 -33.26
CA SER A 4 67.36 -40.78 -33.90
C SER A 4 66.42 -40.82 -35.10
N LEU A 5 65.36 -39.99 -35.10
CA LEU A 5 64.51 -39.80 -36.28
C LEU A 5 65.38 -39.46 -37.49
N SER A 6 65.15 -40.14 -38.61
CA SER A 6 65.89 -39.88 -39.84
C SER A 6 65.55 -38.47 -40.35
N GLN A 7 66.54 -37.80 -40.97
CA GLN A 7 66.34 -36.51 -41.65
C GLN A 7 65.14 -36.53 -42.61
N GLN A 8 64.83 -37.69 -43.17
CA GLN A 8 63.70 -37.90 -44.04
C GLN A 8 62.35 -37.89 -43.29
N GLN A 9 62.26 -38.51 -42.11
CA GLN A 9 61.07 -38.43 -41.26
C GLN A 9 60.81 -36.99 -40.79
N ILE A 10 61.86 -36.23 -40.46
CA ILE A 10 61.74 -34.81 -40.09
C ILE A 10 61.22 -33.98 -41.27
N ARG A 11 61.74 -34.21 -42.49
CA ARG A 11 61.22 -33.54 -43.70
C ARG A 11 59.77 -33.89 -43.97
N THR A 12 59.38 -35.15 -43.81
CA THR A 12 58.00 -35.60 -44.03
C THR A 12 57.04 -34.93 -43.05
N VAL A 13 57.38 -34.88 -41.76
CA VAL A 13 56.55 -34.21 -40.75
C VAL A 13 56.46 -32.70 -41.00
N ARG A 14 57.56 -32.06 -41.40
CA ARG A 14 57.56 -30.62 -41.78
C ARG A 14 56.67 -30.34 -42.98
N GLN A 15 56.72 -31.18 -44.02
CA GLN A 15 55.87 -31.05 -45.20
C GLN A 15 54.40 -31.24 -44.83
N LEU A 16 54.09 -32.18 -43.93
CA LEU A 16 52.75 -32.44 -43.43
C LEU A 16 52.18 -31.23 -42.68
N ILE A 17 52.92 -30.66 -41.74
CA ILE A 17 52.51 -29.48 -40.98
C ILE A 17 52.30 -28.27 -41.92
N THR A 18 53.21 -28.07 -42.87
CA THR A 18 53.12 -26.96 -43.83
C THR A 18 51.90 -27.12 -44.74
N ASN A 19 51.62 -28.35 -45.20
CA ASN A 19 50.46 -28.65 -46.04
C ASN A 19 49.14 -28.53 -45.27
N ASP A 20 49.08 -28.99 -44.01
CA ASP A 20 47.89 -28.87 -43.16
C ASP A 20 47.57 -27.41 -42.84
N ILE A 21 48.59 -26.62 -42.50
CA ILE A 21 48.42 -25.17 -42.25
C ILE A 21 47.99 -24.46 -43.54
N ALA A 22 48.62 -24.77 -44.69
CA ALA A 22 48.23 -24.20 -45.98
C ALA A 22 46.80 -24.57 -46.40
N TYR A 23 46.39 -25.81 -46.15
CA TYR A 23 45.03 -26.29 -46.38
C TYR A 23 44.02 -25.54 -45.49
N TYR A 24 44.32 -25.39 -44.20
CA TYR A 24 43.45 -24.68 -43.26
C TYR A 24 43.30 -23.19 -43.62
N ILE A 25 44.38 -22.53 -44.05
CA ILE A 25 44.37 -21.14 -44.53
C ILE A 25 43.52 -21.00 -45.80
N GLN A 26 43.63 -21.91 -46.76
CA GLN A 26 42.81 -21.89 -47.98
C GLN A 26 41.33 -22.16 -47.68
N TYR A 27 41.04 -23.01 -46.70
CA TYR A 27 39.67 -23.33 -46.29
C TYR A 27 38.99 -22.14 -45.58
N GLN A 28 39.71 -21.44 -44.70
CA GLN A 28 39.26 -20.21 -44.04
C GLN A 28 38.94 -19.08 -45.05
N LYS A 29 39.64 -19.00 -46.19
CA LYS A 29 39.33 -18.01 -47.26
C LYS A 29 38.04 -18.30 -48.03
N ARG A 30 37.50 -19.52 -48.00
CA ARG A 30 36.28 -19.91 -48.73
C ARG A 30 34.99 -19.78 -47.92
N GLY A 31 35.07 -19.80 -46.59
CA GLY A 31 33.96 -19.49 -45.72
C GLY A 31 34.09 -18.07 -45.19
N ASN A 32 33.14 -17.19 -45.48
CA ASN A 32 33.01 -15.86 -44.86
C ASN A 32 32.67 -15.96 -43.35
N SER A 33 33.42 -16.75 -42.58
CA SER A 33 33.26 -16.88 -41.14
C SER A 33 34.42 -16.21 -40.43
N SER A 34 34.14 -15.00 -39.95
CA SER A 34 34.95 -14.17 -39.06
C SER A 34 35.17 -14.83 -37.69
N GLY A 35 35.92 -15.95 -37.64
CA GLY A 35 36.06 -16.76 -36.43
C GLY A 35 37.38 -17.52 -36.27
N GLY A 36 38.41 -17.21 -37.07
CA GLY A 36 39.76 -17.77 -36.93
C GLY A 36 40.81 -16.66 -36.93
N MET A 37 41.13 -16.14 -35.74
CA MET A 37 42.09 -15.05 -35.52
C MET A 37 43.50 -15.40 -36.02
N MET A 38 43.87 -15.06 -37.26
CA MET A 38 45.29 -14.85 -37.65
C MET A 38 45.46 -13.78 -38.75
N SER A 39 44.39 -13.08 -39.11
CA SER A 39 44.45 -11.89 -39.96
C SER A 39 43.42 -10.90 -39.42
N ASN A 40 43.85 -9.68 -39.12
CA ASN A 40 43.01 -8.57 -38.68
C ASN A 40 43.28 -7.35 -39.59
N GLU A 41 42.73 -6.18 -39.24
CA GLU A 41 42.88 -4.95 -40.03
C GLU A 41 44.34 -4.47 -40.13
N GLU A 42 45.20 -4.85 -39.18
CA GLU A 42 46.58 -4.39 -39.08
C GLU A 42 47.62 -5.44 -39.49
N TYR A 43 47.35 -6.74 -39.34
CA TYR A 43 48.27 -7.85 -39.58
C TYR A 43 47.63 -9.01 -40.33
N GLN A 44 48.43 -9.72 -41.14
CA GLN A 44 48.00 -10.86 -41.93
C GLN A 44 49.02 -12.00 -41.89
N LEU A 45 48.52 -13.23 -41.83
CA LEU A 45 49.27 -14.46 -42.06
C LEU A 45 49.04 -14.93 -43.50
N PHE A 46 50.10 -15.09 -44.28
CA PHE A 46 50.02 -15.51 -45.67
C PHE A 46 51.25 -16.31 -46.11
N ILE A 47 51.16 -16.94 -47.28
CA ILE A 47 52.30 -17.57 -47.95
C ILE A 47 52.89 -16.55 -48.92
N ASP A 48 54.16 -16.17 -48.72
CA ASP A 48 54.84 -15.25 -49.63
C ASP A 48 55.22 -15.92 -50.96
N ASN A 49 55.70 -15.11 -51.91
CA ASN A 49 56.11 -15.60 -53.24
C ASN A 49 57.28 -16.60 -53.21
N ASN A 50 57.98 -16.76 -52.07
CA ASN A 50 59.04 -17.73 -51.86
C ASN A 50 58.55 -19.00 -51.15
N ASN A 51 57.24 -19.20 -51.03
CA ASN A 51 56.60 -20.29 -50.30
C ASN A 51 56.87 -20.29 -48.78
N ALA A 52 57.31 -19.16 -48.21
CA ALA A 52 57.45 -19.05 -46.77
C ALA A 52 56.11 -18.65 -46.13
N LEU A 53 55.83 -19.16 -44.93
CA LEU A 53 54.70 -18.70 -44.13
C LEU A 53 55.10 -17.45 -43.37
N VAL A 54 54.43 -16.33 -43.62
CA VAL A 54 54.79 -15.00 -43.11
C VAL A 54 53.63 -14.39 -42.36
N TYR A 55 53.90 -13.90 -41.15
CA TYR A 55 53.02 -13.03 -40.38
C TYR A 55 53.61 -11.61 -40.35
N ALA A 56 52.92 -10.66 -40.98
CA ALA A 56 53.39 -9.30 -41.17
C ALA A 56 52.25 -8.29 -41.05
N ALA A 57 52.59 -7.02 -40.82
CA ALA A 57 51.63 -5.93 -40.84
C ALA A 57 51.13 -5.73 -42.28
N ASN A 58 49.83 -5.48 -42.47
CA ASN A 58 49.19 -5.34 -43.78
C ASN A 58 49.85 -4.23 -44.63
N ASN A 59 50.28 -3.15 -43.99
CA ASN A 59 50.96 -2.03 -44.65
C ASN A 59 52.42 -2.32 -45.08
N GLN A 60 52.99 -3.47 -44.69
CA GLN A 60 54.31 -3.94 -45.11
C GLN A 60 54.22 -4.99 -46.23
N ILE A 61 53.02 -5.36 -46.69
CA ILE A 61 52.82 -6.38 -47.71
C ILE A 61 52.59 -5.71 -49.06
N VAL A 62 53.49 -5.95 -50.01
CA VAL A 62 53.38 -5.44 -51.39
C VAL A 62 53.65 -6.60 -52.34
N ASP A 63 52.74 -6.81 -53.31
CA ASP A 63 52.84 -7.84 -54.35
C ASP A 63 53.13 -9.26 -53.82
N GLY A 64 52.55 -9.63 -52.67
CA GLY A 64 52.71 -10.98 -52.09
C GLY A 64 54.06 -11.20 -51.39
N MET A 65 54.80 -10.14 -51.09
CA MET A 65 56.02 -10.16 -50.27
C MET A 65 55.88 -9.16 -49.12
N ALA A 66 56.35 -9.52 -47.92
CA ALA A 66 56.43 -8.58 -46.80
C ALA A 66 57.82 -7.93 -46.74
N SER A 67 57.89 -6.59 -46.73
CA SER A 67 59.13 -5.83 -46.53
C SER A 67 59.69 -5.99 -45.11
N ASP A 68 58.82 -6.17 -44.13
CA ASP A 68 59.15 -6.55 -42.76
C ASP A 68 58.10 -7.51 -42.20
N TYR A 69 58.50 -8.38 -41.27
CA TYR A 69 57.66 -9.44 -40.74
C TYR A 69 57.85 -9.61 -39.24
N ALA A 70 56.77 -9.92 -38.52
CA ALA A 70 56.88 -10.28 -37.11
C ALA A 70 57.42 -11.71 -36.97
N LEU A 71 56.93 -12.62 -37.80
CA LEU A 71 57.29 -14.03 -37.83
C LEU A 71 57.36 -14.55 -39.27
N LYS A 72 58.38 -15.35 -39.58
CA LYS A 72 58.54 -16.01 -40.87
C LYS A 72 59.03 -17.44 -40.68
N ILE A 73 58.39 -18.39 -41.35
CA ILE A 73 58.85 -19.77 -41.45
C ILE A 73 59.23 -20.02 -42.91
N GLU A 74 60.53 -20.16 -43.14
CA GLU A 74 61.05 -20.46 -44.47
C GLU A 74 60.66 -21.89 -44.89
N PRO A 75 60.64 -22.22 -46.21
CA PRO A 75 60.27 -23.56 -46.69
C PRO A 75 61.12 -24.71 -46.13
N ASN A 76 62.34 -24.41 -45.67
CA ASN A 76 63.23 -25.38 -45.00
C ASN A 76 62.86 -25.64 -43.52
N GLY A 77 61.85 -24.94 -43.00
CA GLY A 77 61.35 -25.01 -41.63
C GLY A 77 62.08 -24.09 -40.65
N LEU A 78 62.93 -23.17 -41.11
CA LEU A 78 63.59 -22.20 -40.23
C LEU A 78 62.60 -21.11 -39.81
N LEU A 79 62.27 -21.09 -38.51
CA LEU A 79 61.46 -20.04 -37.89
C LEU A 79 62.35 -18.85 -37.52
N THR A 80 62.00 -17.68 -38.05
CA THR A 80 62.63 -16.39 -37.73
C THR A 80 61.58 -15.47 -37.13
N ILE A 81 61.86 -14.96 -35.93
CA ILE A 81 61.02 -13.97 -35.24
C ILE A 81 61.82 -12.68 -35.18
N LYS A 82 61.32 -11.62 -35.83
CA LYS A 82 62.00 -10.31 -35.87
C LYS A 82 61.36 -9.30 -34.92
N ASN A 83 60.04 -9.35 -34.77
CA ASN A 83 59.31 -8.35 -34.00
C ASN A 83 58.62 -8.97 -32.78
N LEU A 84 59.43 -9.27 -31.77
CA LEU A 84 58.97 -9.79 -30.47
C LEU A 84 57.91 -8.88 -29.83
N LYS A 85 57.88 -7.60 -30.21
CA LYS A 85 56.97 -6.57 -29.70
C LYS A 85 55.50 -6.86 -30.05
N VAL A 86 55.22 -7.40 -31.23
CA VAL A 86 53.83 -7.72 -31.68
C VAL A 86 53.26 -8.89 -30.87
N ILE A 87 54.06 -9.95 -30.69
CA ILE A 87 53.71 -11.08 -29.82
C ILE A 87 53.49 -10.59 -28.37
N ASN A 88 54.35 -9.68 -27.91
CA ASN A 88 54.22 -9.07 -26.59
C ASN A 88 52.93 -8.23 -26.47
N PHE A 89 52.50 -7.51 -27.51
CA PHE A 89 51.24 -6.75 -27.50
C PHE A 89 50.01 -7.64 -27.34
N ASP A 90 49.93 -8.79 -28.00
CA ASP A 90 48.80 -9.72 -27.85
C ASP A 90 48.74 -10.32 -26.44
N PHE A 91 49.89 -10.70 -25.85
CA PHE A 91 49.95 -11.16 -24.47
C PHE A 91 49.54 -10.07 -23.47
N VAL A 92 49.99 -8.83 -23.69
CA VAL A 92 49.60 -7.68 -22.86
C VAL A 92 48.09 -7.42 -22.94
N ALA A 93 47.49 -7.55 -24.13
CA ALA A 93 46.05 -7.39 -24.31
C ALA A 93 45.26 -8.47 -23.55
N GLN A 94 45.68 -9.74 -23.62
CA GLN A 94 45.07 -10.84 -22.87
C GLN A 94 45.22 -10.65 -21.35
N ILE A 95 46.38 -10.19 -20.89
CA ILE A 95 46.61 -9.87 -19.46
C ILE A 95 45.66 -8.76 -19.01
N ASN A 96 45.48 -7.71 -19.80
CA ASN A 96 44.55 -6.63 -19.47
C ASN A 96 43.08 -7.11 -19.42
N GLN A 97 42.67 -7.99 -20.32
CA GLN A 97 41.34 -8.62 -20.27
C GLN A 97 41.17 -9.45 -18.99
N LEU A 98 42.18 -10.24 -18.62
CA LEU A 98 42.16 -11.03 -17.40
C LEU A 98 42.09 -10.15 -16.15
N ILE A 99 42.84 -9.05 -16.10
CA ILE A 99 42.78 -8.06 -15.00
C ILE A 99 41.35 -7.51 -14.86
N ASN A 100 40.70 -7.15 -15.98
CA ASN A 100 39.33 -6.66 -15.96
C ASN A 100 38.34 -7.73 -15.44
N GLN A 101 38.49 -8.98 -15.85
CA GLN A 101 37.66 -10.09 -15.34
C GLN A 101 37.88 -10.32 -13.84
N VAL A 102 39.13 -10.26 -13.37
CA VAL A 102 39.47 -10.39 -11.94
C VAL A 102 38.87 -9.25 -11.13
N ASN A 103 38.90 -8.01 -11.64
CA ASN A 103 38.29 -6.86 -10.97
C ASN A 103 36.76 -7.00 -10.83
N LEU A 104 36.09 -7.51 -11.86
CA LEU A 104 34.64 -7.79 -11.80
C LEU A 104 34.32 -8.88 -10.77
N LEU A 105 35.12 -9.95 -10.73
CA LEU A 105 34.97 -11.00 -9.71
C LEU A 105 35.20 -10.45 -8.30
N GLN A 106 36.21 -9.60 -8.10
CA GLN A 106 36.49 -8.98 -6.81
C GLN A 106 35.32 -8.12 -6.32
N GLN A 107 34.67 -7.38 -7.24
CA GLN A 107 33.48 -6.60 -6.91
C GLN A 107 32.30 -7.49 -6.52
N SER A 108 32.07 -8.58 -7.27
CA SER A 108 31.01 -9.55 -6.96
C SER A 108 31.23 -10.26 -5.63
N ILE A 109 32.48 -10.57 -5.26
CA ILE A 109 32.80 -11.16 -3.96
C ILE A 109 32.46 -10.17 -2.84
N GLY A 110 32.81 -8.89 -2.99
CA GLY A 110 32.49 -7.87 -1.99
C GLY A 110 30.99 -7.71 -1.73
N THR A 111 30.15 -7.79 -2.78
CA THR A 111 28.69 -7.79 -2.60
C THR A 111 28.20 -9.03 -1.87
N THR A 112 28.73 -10.22 -2.20
CA THR A 112 28.35 -11.47 -1.53
C THR A 112 28.78 -11.50 -0.06
N GLU A 113 29.94 -10.93 0.28
CA GLU A 113 30.40 -10.80 1.67
C GLU A 113 29.47 -9.90 2.50
N GLN A 114 28.95 -8.83 1.90
CA GLN A 114 27.95 -7.96 2.52
C GLN A 114 26.64 -8.71 2.73
N ASP A 115 26.11 -9.38 1.71
CA ASP A 115 24.87 -10.18 1.82
C ASP A 115 24.98 -11.25 2.92
N ILE A 116 26.12 -11.94 3.03
CA ILE A 116 26.37 -12.93 4.08
C ILE A 116 26.34 -12.28 5.47
N THR A 117 26.85 -11.05 5.60
CA THR A 117 26.87 -10.32 6.87
C THR A 117 25.45 -9.91 7.27
N ASP A 118 24.66 -9.42 6.33
CA ASP A 118 23.29 -8.99 6.56
C ASP A 118 22.39 -10.19 6.94
N ILE A 119 22.51 -11.32 6.21
CA ILE A 119 21.79 -12.55 6.54
C ILE A 119 22.13 -13.07 7.94
N LYS A 120 23.39 -12.96 8.39
CA LYS A 120 23.77 -13.36 9.76
C LYS A 120 23.08 -12.49 10.81
N ASN A 121 23.02 -11.18 10.59
CA ASN A 121 22.33 -10.26 11.50
C ASN A 121 20.82 -10.55 11.58
N ASP A 122 20.20 -10.85 10.44
CA ASP A 122 18.79 -11.25 10.39
C ASP A 122 18.54 -12.55 11.17
N ILE A 123 19.40 -13.55 10.98
CA ILE A 123 19.33 -14.82 11.72
C ILE A 123 19.46 -14.59 13.24
N ASP A 124 20.39 -13.75 13.67
CA ASP A 124 20.58 -13.42 15.08
C ASP A 124 19.34 -12.71 15.66
N THR A 125 18.74 -11.80 14.90
CA THR A 125 17.50 -11.10 15.27
C THR A 125 16.33 -12.08 15.40
N ILE A 126 16.16 -12.98 14.42
CA ILE A 126 15.11 -14.02 14.46
C ILE A 126 15.28 -14.92 15.69
N ASN A 127 16.50 -15.32 16.01
CA ASN A 127 16.77 -16.15 17.20
C ASN A 127 16.44 -15.41 18.51
N GLN A 128 16.70 -14.11 18.59
CA GLN A 128 16.31 -13.29 19.75
C GLN A 128 14.79 -13.17 19.88
N GLU A 129 14.08 -12.87 18.79
CA GLU A 129 12.62 -12.74 18.81
C GLU A 129 11.93 -14.08 19.08
N LEU A 130 12.44 -15.20 18.53
CA LEU A 130 11.94 -16.54 18.85
C LEU A 130 12.07 -16.85 20.35
N SER A 131 13.17 -16.43 20.97
CA SER A 131 13.39 -16.59 22.42
C SER A 131 12.48 -15.67 23.27
N ARG A 132 11.87 -14.65 22.65
CA ARG A 132 11.03 -13.65 23.32
C ARG A 132 9.54 -13.92 23.18
N GLN A 133 9.14 -14.91 22.38
CA GLN A 133 7.73 -15.30 22.25
C GLN A 133 7.29 -16.09 23.48
N THR A 134 6.46 -15.48 24.32
CA THR A 134 5.70 -16.19 25.36
C THR A 134 4.41 -16.73 24.75
N HIS A 135 4.25 -18.05 24.64
CA HIS A 135 3.03 -18.62 24.06
C HIS A 135 2.02 -19.00 25.14
N PHE A 136 0.82 -18.41 25.07
CA PHE A 136 -0.32 -18.95 25.80
C PHE A 136 -0.72 -20.29 25.19
N ARG A 137 -0.57 -21.36 25.98
CA ARG A 137 -0.82 -22.75 25.58
C ARG A 137 -2.27 -23.16 25.70
N GLY A 138 -3.08 -22.40 26.42
CA GLY A 138 -4.51 -22.64 26.59
C GLY A 138 -4.93 -22.91 28.03
N TYR A 139 -6.20 -23.31 28.17
CA TYR A 139 -6.83 -23.64 29.44
C TYR A 139 -7.00 -25.16 29.54
N TYR A 140 -6.50 -25.75 30.62
CA TYR A 140 -6.50 -27.20 30.82
C TYR A 140 -7.19 -27.56 32.13
N LEU A 141 -7.87 -28.71 32.12
CA LEU A 141 -8.60 -29.18 33.29
C LEU A 141 -7.66 -29.75 34.36
N LEU A 142 -6.65 -30.54 33.94
CA LEU A 142 -5.72 -31.25 34.84
C LEU A 142 -4.29 -30.72 34.69
N ASN A 143 -3.55 -30.65 35.80
CA ASN A 143 -2.14 -30.27 35.84
C ASN A 143 -1.27 -31.26 35.06
N SER A 144 -1.64 -32.55 35.07
CA SER A 144 -0.94 -33.60 34.32
C SER A 144 -0.96 -33.36 32.82
N ASP A 145 -2.04 -32.76 32.29
CA ASP A 145 -2.16 -32.49 30.86
C ASP A 145 -1.19 -31.37 30.45
N ILE A 146 -1.05 -30.35 31.31
CA ILE A 146 -0.08 -29.26 31.14
C ILE A 146 1.35 -29.82 31.15
N GLN A 147 1.70 -30.65 32.13
CA GLN A 147 3.03 -31.24 32.25
C GLN A 147 3.42 -32.12 31.05
N ASN A 148 2.44 -32.69 30.35
CA ASN A 148 2.64 -33.55 29.17
C ASN A 148 2.49 -32.80 27.84
N LEU A 149 2.41 -31.47 27.82
CA LEU A 149 2.25 -30.71 26.59
C LEU A 149 3.46 -30.88 25.65
N PRO A 150 3.24 -31.34 24.40
CA PRO A 150 4.32 -31.49 23.43
C PRO A 150 4.79 -30.11 22.93
N ASN A 151 6.06 -30.04 22.53
CA ASN A 151 6.67 -28.83 21.95
C ASN A 151 6.50 -27.59 22.85
N SER A 152 6.83 -27.73 24.14
CA SER A 152 6.84 -26.62 25.10
C SER A 152 8.16 -25.87 25.00
N ALA A 153 8.10 -24.53 25.03
CA ALA A 153 9.26 -23.64 24.94
C ALA A 153 9.34 -22.71 26.16
N ASN A 154 10.54 -22.25 26.49
CA ASN A 154 10.76 -21.33 27.62
C ASN A 154 9.90 -20.07 27.45
N GLY A 155 9.09 -19.73 28.46
CA GLY A 155 8.15 -18.62 28.41
C GLY A 155 6.73 -19.02 28.00
N ASP A 156 6.46 -20.28 27.67
CA ASP A 156 5.10 -20.79 27.50
C ASP A 156 4.35 -20.74 28.84
N PHE A 157 3.05 -20.43 28.78
CA PHE A 157 2.19 -20.45 29.96
C PHE A 157 0.80 -21.04 29.67
N ALA A 158 0.23 -21.72 30.64
CA ALA A 158 -1.07 -22.39 30.56
C ALA A 158 -1.91 -22.10 31.80
N PHE A 159 -3.24 -22.12 31.69
CA PHE A 159 -4.14 -21.97 32.84
C PHE A 159 -4.64 -23.33 33.27
N SER A 160 -4.59 -23.61 34.58
CA SER A 160 -5.07 -24.87 35.16
C SER A 160 -6.37 -24.65 35.92
N ALA A 161 -7.42 -25.39 35.55
CA ALA A 161 -8.67 -25.44 36.30
C ALA A 161 -8.49 -26.17 37.65
N GLU A 162 -7.71 -27.26 37.67
CA GLU A 162 -7.48 -28.08 38.86
C GLU A 162 -6.81 -27.30 39.98
N SER A 163 -5.82 -26.46 39.65
CA SER A 163 -5.08 -25.67 40.64
C SER A 163 -5.53 -24.22 40.74
N GLY A 164 -6.33 -23.73 39.80
CA GLY A 164 -6.75 -22.31 39.73
C GLY A 164 -5.58 -21.35 39.47
N THR A 165 -4.45 -21.85 38.97
CA THR A 165 -3.20 -21.10 38.82
C THR A 165 -2.65 -21.15 37.40
N VAL A 166 -1.79 -20.19 37.09
CA VAL A 166 -0.98 -20.16 35.88
C VAL A 166 0.21 -21.09 36.04
N TRP A 167 0.42 -21.94 35.04
CA TRP A 167 1.60 -22.78 34.91
C TRP A 167 2.53 -22.15 33.88
N MET A 168 3.83 -22.19 34.15
CA MET A 168 4.88 -21.60 33.32
C MET A 168 5.88 -22.69 32.93
N PHE A 169 6.46 -22.58 31.73
CA PHE A 169 7.50 -23.48 31.25
C PHE A 169 8.84 -22.76 31.18
N ASP A 170 9.87 -23.37 31.77
CA ASP A 170 11.27 -22.98 31.60
C ASP A 170 12.08 -24.10 30.92
N SER A 171 12.58 -25.05 31.72
CA SER A 171 13.03 -26.38 31.34
C SER A 171 11.97 -27.44 31.62
N ASN A 172 11.04 -27.19 32.55
CA ASN A 172 9.88 -28.03 32.84
C ASN A 172 8.65 -27.18 33.18
N TRP A 173 7.45 -27.76 33.10
CA TRP A 173 6.24 -27.11 33.58
C TRP A 173 6.23 -27.02 35.11
N TYR A 174 6.11 -25.80 35.64
CA TYR A 174 5.94 -25.54 37.08
C TYR A 174 4.75 -24.62 37.33
N ASN A 175 4.18 -24.72 38.53
CA ASN A 175 3.10 -23.85 38.97
C ASN A 175 3.70 -22.51 39.44
N SER A 176 3.32 -21.38 38.82
CA SER A 176 3.85 -20.07 39.22
C SER A 176 3.25 -19.53 40.52
N GLY A 177 2.10 -20.08 40.94
CA GLY A 177 1.31 -19.59 42.07
C GLY A 177 0.43 -18.38 41.72
N ASP A 178 0.53 -17.84 40.51
CA ASP A 178 -0.32 -16.75 40.06
C ASP A 178 -1.73 -17.26 39.80
N ILE A 179 -2.74 -16.58 40.32
CA ILE A 179 -4.14 -16.95 40.13
C ILE A 179 -4.58 -16.66 38.69
N VAL A 180 -5.39 -17.56 38.12
CA VAL A 180 -5.96 -17.34 36.79
C VAL A 180 -6.89 -16.11 36.83
N PRO A 181 -6.83 -15.18 35.84
CA PRO A 181 -7.60 -13.94 35.86
C PRO A 181 -9.13 -14.06 35.91
N ASP A 182 -9.71 -15.24 35.64
CA ASP A 182 -11.15 -15.46 35.78
C ASP A 182 -11.57 -15.90 37.19
N GLN A 183 -10.61 -16.18 38.08
CA GLN A 183 -10.84 -16.59 39.47
C GLN A 183 -10.80 -15.42 40.47
N VAL A 184 -10.53 -14.18 40.05
CA VAL A 184 -10.33 -13.04 40.96
C VAL A 184 -11.61 -12.51 41.64
N THR A 185 -12.81 -13.04 41.36
CA THR A 185 -13.99 -12.73 42.20
C THR A 185 -15.07 -13.83 42.14
N PRO A 186 -15.18 -14.71 43.16
CA PRO A 186 -16.27 -15.68 43.25
C PRO A 186 -17.64 -15.00 43.41
N ALA A 187 -18.69 -15.60 42.86
CA ALA A 187 -20.07 -15.23 43.15
C ALA A 187 -20.46 -15.75 44.53
N SER A 188 -21.16 -14.94 45.33
CA SER A 188 -21.58 -15.35 46.69
C SER A 188 -22.53 -16.54 46.64
N ASP A 189 -22.24 -17.59 47.41
CA ASP A 189 -23.07 -18.78 47.61
C ASP A 189 -23.91 -18.71 48.91
N ALA A 190 -23.91 -17.54 49.57
CA ALA A 190 -24.65 -17.31 50.80
C ALA A 190 -26.15 -17.49 50.59
N THR A 191 -26.75 -18.37 51.40
CA THR A 191 -28.20 -18.55 51.44
C THR A 191 -28.88 -17.29 52.00
N PRO A 192 -29.95 -16.75 51.36
CA PRO A 192 -30.65 -15.58 51.88
C PRO A 192 -31.24 -15.87 53.26
N LEU A 193 -30.89 -15.06 54.26
CA LEU A 193 -31.48 -15.15 55.60
C LEU A 193 -32.94 -14.69 55.52
N SER A 194 -33.87 -15.58 55.89
CA SER A 194 -35.26 -15.21 56.15
C SER A 194 -35.39 -14.59 57.55
N ASP A 195 -36.11 -13.46 57.60
CA ASP A 195 -36.69 -12.79 58.77
C ASP A 195 -35.72 -12.12 59.76
N GLY A 196 -35.57 -10.80 59.63
CA GLY A 196 -34.85 -9.97 60.60
C GLY A 196 -34.66 -8.51 60.17
N THR A 197 -34.20 -7.66 61.10
CA THR A 197 -33.89 -6.24 60.85
C THR A 197 -32.64 -6.12 59.97
N ALA A 198 -32.74 -5.39 58.85
CA ALA A 198 -31.67 -5.28 57.87
C ALA A 198 -30.38 -4.69 58.48
N THR A 199 -29.28 -5.44 58.37
CA THR A 199 -27.92 -4.96 58.69
C THR A 199 -27.12 -4.99 57.39
N ALA A 200 -26.36 -3.92 57.10
CA ALA A 200 -25.52 -3.89 55.90
C ALA A 200 -24.47 -5.02 55.96
N GLY A 201 -24.46 -5.89 54.96
CA GLY A 201 -23.47 -6.96 54.85
C GLY A 201 -22.06 -6.40 54.61
N ILE A 202 -21.06 -6.98 55.26
CA ILE A 202 -19.63 -6.63 55.10
C ILE A 202 -18.92 -7.49 54.03
N SER A 203 -19.67 -8.22 53.20
CA SER A 203 -19.08 -9.08 52.16
C SER A 203 -18.52 -8.24 51.00
N THR A 204 -17.35 -8.63 50.50
CA THR A 204 -16.71 -8.06 49.30
C THR A 204 -17.10 -8.80 48.02
N GLU A 205 -18.02 -9.77 48.10
CA GLU A 205 -18.55 -10.56 46.97
C GLU A 205 -19.75 -9.86 46.29
N TYR A 206 -19.99 -10.13 45.01
CA TYR A 206 -21.13 -9.56 44.26
C TYR A 206 -22.45 -10.30 44.59
N SER A 207 -23.35 -9.67 45.34
CA SER A 207 -24.65 -10.22 45.81
C SER A 207 -25.74 -10.26 44.73
N ARG A 208 -26.50 -11.37 44.64
CA ARG A 208 -27.67 -11.54 43.75
C ARG A 208 -29.04 -11.51 44.45
N GLY A 209 -29.13 -11.13 45.74
CA GLY A 209 -30.26 -11.58 46.59
C GLY A 209 -31.00 -10.58 47.47
N ASP A 210 -30.79 -9.27 47.38
CA ASP A 210 -31.28 -8.34 48.42
C ASP A 210 -32.64 -7.71 48.09
N HIS A 211 -33.73 -8.48 48.04
CA HIS A 211 -35.10 -7.94 48.04
C HIS A 211 -36.04 -8.75 48.95
N ILE A 212 -36.50 -8.13 50.05
CA ILE A 212 -37.51 -8.67 50.98
C ILE A 212 -38.85 -7.94 50.79
N TYR A 213 -39.97 -8.68 50.78
CA TYR A 213 -41.34 -8.15 50.89
C TYR A 213 -41.95 -8.45 52.27
N PRO A 214 -42.52 -7.48 53.00
CA PRO A 214 -43.27 -7.75 54.24
C PRO A 214 -44.72 -8.17 53.94
N LEU A 215 -45.18 -9.28 54.51
CA LEU A 215 -46.59 -9.70 54.49
C LEU A 215 -47.28 -9.31 55.81
N ASN A 216 -48.43 -8.65 55.76
CA ASN A 216 -49.16 -8.13 56.92
C ASN A 216 -50.66 -8.52 56.84
N VAL A 217 -51.18 -9.32 57.78
CA VAL A 217 -52.59 -9.79 57.81
C VAL A 217 -53.25 -9.54 59.19
N THR A 218 -54.52 -9.11 59.26
CA THR A 218 -55.31 -8.84 60.49
C THR A 218 -56.62 -9.63 60.56
N THR A 219 -57.22 -9.68 61.74
CA THR A 219 -58.50 -10.33 62.06
C THR A 219 -59.63 -9.36 62.49
N THR A 220 -59.55 -8.04 62.22
CA THR A 220 -60.58 -7.05 62.64
C THR A 220 -61.43 -6.48 61.50
N ILE A 221 -62.77 -6.45 61.65
CA ILE A 221 -63.75 -5.94 60.67
C ILE A 221 -63.84 -4.39 60.74
N PRO A 222 -63.70 -3.63 59.63
CA PRO A 222 -63.86 -2.16 59.62
C PRO A 222 -65.33 -1.69 59.56
N VAL A 223 -65.59 -0.51 60.11
CA VAL A 223 -66.91 0.14 60.27
C VAL A 223 -67.30 0.92 58.99
N SER A 224 -68.60 1.03 58.69
CA SER A 224 -69.14 1.73 57.51
C SER A 224 -68.98 3.25 57.55
N ASP A 225 -68.59 3.89 56.45
CA ASP A 225 -68.41 5.35 56.36
C ASP A 225 -69.70 6.12 56.00
N SER A 226 -69.92 7.23 56.71
CA SER A 226 -70.88 8.30 56.44
C SER A 226 -70.12 9.61 56.14
N ALA A 227 -70.80 10.59 55.53
CA ALA A 227 -70.22 11.74 54.81
C ALA A 227 -69.38 12.77 55.61
N SER A 228 -68.95 12.44 56.83
CA SER A 228 -68.11 13.33 57.66
C SER A 228 -67.38 12.58 58.78
N GLY A 229 -66.68 11.48 58.47
CA GLY A 229 -65.81 10.76 59.40
C GLY A 229 -64.33 10.88 59.04
N SER A 230 -63.45 11.02 60.05
CA SER A 230 -61.99 11.06 59.88
C SER A 230 -61.45 9.72 59.39
N VAL A 231 -60.50 9.75 58.46
CA VAL A 231 -59.90 8.56 57.82
C VAL A 231 -59.17 7.71 58.86
N GLY A 232 -59.65 6.48 59.09
CA GLY A 232 -58.92 5.44 59.80
C GLY A 232 -57.91 4.77 58.86
N THR A 233 -56.63 4.78 59.20
CA THR A 233 -55.58 4.09 58.43
C THR A 233 -55.49 2.62 58.85
N THR A 234 -55.76 1.69 57.93
CA THR A 234 -55.60 0.24 58.13
C THR A 234 -55.02 -0.40 56.85
N ASN A 235 -54.02 -1.28 57.02
CA ASN A 235 -53.18 -1.84 55.94
C ASN A 235 -53.57 -3.29 55.56
N TYR A 236 -54.86 -3.61 55.50
CA TYR A 236 -55.31 -4.99 55.27
C TYR A 236 -56.30 -5.13 54.11
N TYR A 237 -56.21 -6.24 53.37
CA TYR A 237 -57.02 -6.53 52.18
C TYR A 237 -58.52 -6.71 52.49
N ALA A 238 -59.39 -6.09 51.69
CA ALA A 238 -60.86 -6.16 51.80
C ALA A 238 -61.46 -7.44 51.16
N ARG A 239 -62.60 -7.92 51.69
CA ARG A 239 -63.28 -9.16 51.25
C ARG A 239 -64.29 -8.92 50.12
N ASN A 240 -64.61 -9.97 49.37
CA ASN A 240 -65.28 -9.99 48.05
C ASN A 240 -66.82 -9.82 48.05
N ASP A 241 -67.47 -9.46 49.17
CA ASP A 241 -68.94 -9.40 49.30
C ASP A 241 -69.53 -7.97 49.23
N TYR A 242 -68.96 -7.09 48.42
CA TYR A 242 -69.37 -5.68 48.35
C TYR A 242 -70.15 -5.31 47.07
N SER A 243 -71.25 -4.57 47.24
CA SER A 243 -72.09 -4.03 46.17
C SER A 243 -72.31 -2.52 46.41
N HIS A 244 -72.11 -1.71 45.36
CA HIS A 244 -72.26 -0.25 45.42
C HIS A 244 -73.27 0.28 44.37
N PRO A 245 -74.06 1.33 44.70
CA PRO A 245 -74.86 2.07 43.72
C PRO A 245 -73.98 2.82 42.70
N LEU A 246 -74.36 2.79 41.43
CA LEU A 246 -73.66 3.47 40.32
C LEU A 246 -73.79 5.00 40.41
N ASN A 247 -72.65 5.71 40.41
CA ASN A 247 -72.55 7.17 40.45
C ASN A 247 -71.67 7.65 39.26
N ILE A 248 -72.26 8.28 38.24
CA ILE A 248 -71.58 8.74 37.01
C ILE A 248 -71.70 10.26 36.81
N THR A 249 -70.63 10.88 36.29
CA THR A 249 -70.48 12.33 36.06
C THR A 249 -70.64 12.73 34.58
N THR A 250 -71.04 13.99 34.32
CA THR A 250 -71.22 14.58 32.97
C THR A 250 -70.11 15.54 32.54
N THR A 251 -69.03 15.72 33.32
CA THR A 251 -67.96 16.70 33.04
C THR A 251 -66.71 16.07 32.40
N ILE A 252 -66.09 16.77 31.44
CA ILE A 252 -64.87 16.37 30.71
C ILE A 252 -63.64 16.42 31.64
N PRO A 253 -62.73 15.42 31.64
CA PRO A 253 -61.54 15.42 32.51
C PRO A 253 -60.56 16.56 32.21
N PRO A 254 -59.86 17.12 33.22
CA PRO A 254 -58.79 18.10 33.01
C PRO A 254 -57.57 17.48 32.33
N GLN A 255 -56.81 18.29 31.57
CA GLN A 255 -55.50 17.91 31.04
C GLN A 255 -54.46 17.68 32.15
N ASP A 256 -53.49 16.80 31.88
CA ASP A 256 -52.32 16.58 32.72
C ASP A 256 -51.41 17.82 32.72
N SER A 257 -51.05 18.29 33.92
CA SER A 257 -50.04 19.31 34.14
C SER A 257 -48.87 18.74 34.97
N ALA A 258 -47.68 19.32 34.84
CA ALA A 258 -46.44 18.81 35.45
C ALA A 258 -46.46 18.74 36.99
N SER A 259 -47.48 19.32 37.64
CA SER A 259 -47.82 19.11 39.04
C SER A 259 -49.12 18.32 39.10
N GLY A 260 -49.03 16.98 39.09
CA GLY A 260 -50.20 16.10 39.13
C GLY A 260 -51.07 16.41 40.36
N SER A 261 -52.25 16.99 40.14
CA SER A 261 -53.29 17.11 41.17
C SER A 261 -54.26 15.96 40.97
N VAL A 262 -54.34 15.06 41.94
CA VAL A 262 -55.35 14.00 41.95
C VAL A 262 -56.75 14.61 42.14
N GLY A 263 -57.64 14.35 41.20
CA GLY A 263 -59.05 14.73 41.30
C GLY A 263 -59.73 13.97 42.45
N THR A 264 -60.30 14.67 43.41
CA THR A 264 -60.87 14.11 44.65
C THR A 264 -62.33 13.67 44.51
N THR A 265 -62.75 13.14 43.35
CA THR A 265 -64.17 12.89 43.09
C THR A 265 -64.47 11.43 42.71
N ASN A 266 -65.47 10.85 43.38
CA ASN A 266 -65.83 9.42 43.37
C ASN A 266 -66.78 9.00 42.22
N TYR A 267 -66.57 9.45 40.98
CA TYR A 267 -67.41 9.05 39.85
C TYR A 267 -66.69 8.10 38.87
N TYR A 268 -67.41 7.13 38.29
CA TYR A 268 -66.87 6.21 37.28
C TYR A 268 -66.59 6.94 35.95
N ALA A 269 -65.41 6.71 35.35
CA ALA A 269 -65.01 7.29 34.06
C ALA A 269 -65.77 6.66 32.88
N ARG A 270 -66.23 7.47 31.91
CA ARG A 270 -66.91 7.01 30.69
C ARG A 270 -65.92 6.45 29.65
N ASN A 271 -66.39 5.53 28.80
CA ASN A 271 -65.63 4.81 27.76
C ASN A 271 -65.19 5.68 26.56
N ASP A 272 -65.42 7.00 26.57
CA ASP A 272 -65.05 7.93 25.49
C ASP A 272 -63.80 8.77 25.81
N HIS A 273 -62.82 8.16 26.48
CA HIS A 273 -61.55 8.83 26.77
C HIS A 273 -60.67 8.94 25.51
N SER A 274 -60.19 10.15 25.22
CA SER A 274 -59.17 10.41 24.20
C SER A 274 -57.96 11.05 24.87
N HIS A 275 -56.76 10.55 24.57
CA HIS A 275 -55.51 11.13 25.04
C HIS A 275 -54.98 12.13 24.02
N PRO A 276 -54.73 13.40 24.41
CA PRO A 276 -53.97 14.34 23.60
C PRO A 276 -52.56 13.79 23.34
N ILE A 277 -52.10 13.86 22.09
CA ILE A 277 -50.76 13.38 21.71
C ILE A 277 -49.70 14.26 22.39
N ASN A 278 -48.89 13.69 23.27
CA ASN A 278 -47.88 14.43 24.06
C ASN A 278 -46.55 14.52 23.28
N VAL A 279 -46.58 15.23 22.16
CA VAL A 279 -45.46 15.37 21.22
C VAL A 279 -45.12 16.87 21.07
N GLU A 280 -43.89 17.25 21.39
CA GLU A 280 -43.37 18.60 21.17
C GLU A 280 -43.33 18.90 19.66
N THR A 281 -43.89 20.02 19.21
CA THR A 281 -43.99 20.38 17.78
C THR A 281 -43.05 21.51 17.37
N ASN A 282 -42.27 22.04 18.31
CA ASN A 282 -41.37 23.15 18.06
C ASN A 282 -40.09 22.71 17.31
N ALA A 283 -39.88 23.23 16.10
CA ALA A 283 -38.77 22.86 15.21
C ALA A 283 -37.39 23.38 15.64
N SER A 284 -37.31 24.22 16.69
CA SER A 284 -36.06 24.81 17.19
C SER A 284 -35.30 23.93 18.20
N ASN A 285 -35.82 22.76 18.54
CA ASN A 285 -35.12 21.80 19.40
C ASN A 285 -34.26 20.88 18.53
N ILE A 286 -33.10 21.39 18.11
CA ILE A 286 -32.14 20.71 17.23
C ILE A 286 -31.35 19.68 18.07
N PRO A 287 -31.21 18.41 17.62
CA PRO A 287 -30.37 17.41 18.30
C PRO A 287 -28.93 17.91 18.47
N ILE A 288 -28.37 17.75 19.68
CA ILE A 288 -27.01 18.21 20.00
C ILE A 288 -26.00 17.23 19.39
N VAL A 289 -25.13 17.73 18.50
CA VAL A 289 -23.99 16.98 17.97
C VAL A 289 -22.87 16.93 19.02
N ASN A 290 -22.35 15.73 19.32
CA ASN A 290 -21.29 15.46 20.32
C ASN A 290 -21.66 15.75 21.80
N GLY A 291 -22.92 15.56 22.19
CA GLY A 291 -23.32 15.59 23.61
C GLY A 291 -23.05 14.28 24.35
N VAL A 292 -22.78 14.36 25.66
CA VAL A 292 -22.80 13.19 26.56
C VAL A 292 -24.25 12.76 26.75
N GLY A 293 -24.59 11.50 26.44
CA GLY A 293 -25.95 10.99 26.59
C GLY A 293 -26.46 11.17 28.02
N ALA A 294 -27.49 11.99 28.19
CA ALA A 294 -28.21 12.13 29.45
C ALA A 294 -29.34 11.10 29.49
N ASN A 295 -29.52 10.44 30.64
CA ASN A 295 -30.65 9.53 30.85
C ASN A 295 -31.94 10.38 30.85
N GLY A 296 -32.82 10.15 29.87
CA GLY A 296 -33.92 11.06 29.51
C GLY A 296 -34.83 11.44 30.66
N SER A 297 -34.79 12.71 31.07
CA SER A 297 -35.74 13.31 32.01
C SER A 297 -36.89 14.05 31.30
N SER A 298 -37.08 13.80 30.00
CA SER A 298 -38.10 14.48 29.19
C SER A 298 -39.49 13.92 29.46
N ALA A 299 -40.46 14.80 29.68
CA ALA A 299 -41.88 14.44 29.78
C ALA A 299 -42.54 14.17 28.41
N PHE A 300 -41.82 14.37 27.29
CA PHE A 300 -42.28 14.12 25.92
C PHE A 300 -41.64 12.85 25.34
N TYR A 301 -42.32 12.18 24.39
CA TYR A 301 -41.82 10.99 23.70
C TYR A 301 -40.47 11.24 22.98
N ALA A 302 -39.35 10.86 23.62
CA ALA A 302 -38.05 10.41 23.10
C ALA A 302 -37.31 11.18 21.97
N ARG A 303 -37.73 12.38 21.56
CA ARG A 303 -37.05 13.13 20.47
C ARG A 303 -35.99 14.13 20.94
N GLN A 304 -35.79 14.29 22.26
CA GLN A 304 -34.89 15.32 22.80
C GLN A 304 -33.52 14.78 23.21
N ASP A 305 -33.43 13.47 23.44
CA ASP A 305 -32.31 12.75 24.01
C ASP A 305 -31.57 11.86 22.99
N HIS A 306 -32.02 11.86 21.73
CA HIS A 306 -31.39 11.12 20.65
C HIS A 306 -30.17 11.87 20.09
N VAL A 307 -28.97 11.45 20.50
CA VAL A 307 -27.69 11.97 19.98
C VAL A 307 -27.31 11.21 18.70
N HIS A 308 -27.14 11.92 17.59
CA HIS A 308 -26.56 11.36 16.38
C HIS A 308 -25.02 11.37 16.48
N PRO A 309 -24.33 10.23 16.29
CA PRO A 309 -22.88 10.22 16.13
C PRO A 309 -22.52 11.02 14.87
N GLN A 310 -21.63 12.00 15.01
CA GLN A 310 -21.15 12.75 13.86
C GLN A 310 -20.33 11.82 12.96
N GLN A 311 -20.76 11.63 11.72
CA GLN A 311 -19.87 11.21 10.65
C GLN A 311 -18.89 12.37 10.41
N LEU A 312 -17.66 12.21 10.89
CA LEU A 312 -16.61 13.21 10.72
C LEU A 312 -16.14 13.19 9.26
N THR A 313 -16.66 14.11 8.47
CA THR A 313 -16.04 14.49 7.20
C THR A 313 -14.90 15.45 7.53
N TYR A 314 -13.67 15.00 7.39
CA TYR A 314 -12.49 15.83 7.58
C TYR A 314 -12.12 16.50 6.26
N ASP A 315 -12.37 17.81 6.15
CA ASP A 315 -12.03 18.61 4.96
C ASP A 315 -10.57 19.11 4.97
N GLY A 316 -9.72 18.52 5.81
CA GLY A 316 -8.33 18.93 6.00
C GLY A 316 -7.44 17.80 6.56
N ASN A 317 -6.14 18.05 6.60
CA ASN A 317 -5.14 17.06 7.03
C ASN A 317 -5.36 16.62 8.49
N VAL A 318 -5.64 15.32 8.70
CA VAL A 318 -5.74 14.73 10.03
C VAL A 318 -4.35 14.36 10.51
N THR A 319 -3.88 15.00 11.59
CA THR A 319 -2.60 14.68 12.22
C THR A 319 -2.82 13.69 13.36
N ALA A 320 -2.45 12.43 13.16
CA ALA A 320 -2.48 11.43 14.22
C ALA A 320 -1.17 11.44 15.00
N THR A 321 -1.22 11.77 16.29
CA THR A 321 -0.02 11.93 17.15
C THR A 321 0.55 10.61 17.68
N LYS A 322 -0.16 9.48 17.49
CA LYS A 322 0.28 8.14 17.91
C LYS A 322 -0.30 7.04 17.02
N PHE A 323 0.25 6.85 15.82
CA PHE A 323 0.28 5.53 15.19
C PHE A 323 1.75 5.18 14.98
N ILE A 324 2.27 4.28 15.82
CA ILE A 324 3.63 3.76 15.63
C ILE A 324 3.48 2.46 14.84
N LYS A 325 3.64 2.52 13.51
CA LYS A 325 4.13 1.36 12.75
C LYS A 325 5.66 1.42 12.83
N THR A 326 6.26 0.48 13.55
CA THR A 326 7.72 0.33 13.60
C THR A 326 8.22 -0.16 12.25
N GLY A 327 9.23 0.51 11.67
CA GLY A 327 9.92 0.07 10.43
C GLY A 327 9.59 0.81 9.14
N GLY A 328 8.73 1.84 9.15
CA GLY A 328 8.48 2.68 7.96
C GLY A 328 9.57 3.73 7.72
N LEU A 329 9.85 4.04 6.45
CA LEU A 329 10.79 5.10 6.03
C LEU A 329 10.11 6.49 6.09
N ALA A 330 10.89 7.55 6.31
CA ALA A 330 10.39 8.93 6.28
C ALA A 330 9.81 9.37 4.92
N THR A 331 10.02 8.56 3.88
CA THR A 331 9.51 8.74 2.53
C THR A 331 8.22 7.96 2.27
N GLU A 332 7.58 7.36 3.28
CA GLU A 332 6.37 6.54 3.10
C GLU A 332 5.10 7.20 3.69
N LEU A 333 3.97 6.98 3.02
CA LEU A 333 2.61 7.36 3.39
C LEU A 333 1.80 6.09 3.68
N LEU A 334 1.04 6.08 4.77
CA LEU A 334 0.14 4.97 5.12
C LEU A 334 -1.23 5.17 4.45
N CYS A 335 -1.63 4.22 3.61
CA CYS A 335 -2.92 4.18 2.95
C CYS A 335 -4.02 3.69 3.92
N ALA A 336 -5.28 4.08 3.67
CA ALA A 336 -6.41 3.71 4.52
C ALA A 336 -6.72 2.20 4.55
N ASN A 337 -6.23 1.45 3.57
CA ASN A 337 -6.31 -0.01 3.51
C ASN A 337 -5.21 -0.72 4.33
N GLY A 338 -4.29 0.04 4.95
CA GLY A 338 -3.19 -0.49 5.77
C GLY A 338 -1.86 -0.65 5.04
N ASP A 339 -1.81 -0.41 3.72
CA ASP A 339 -0.57 -0.47 2.92
C ASP A 339 0.29 0.78 3.07
N THR A 340 1.57 0.71 2.71
CA THR A 340 2.47 1.88 2.61
C THR A 340 2.78 2.20 1.14
N THR A 341 2.73 3.48 0.77
CA THR A 341 3.20 3.99 -0.53
C THR A 341 4.32 5.00 -0.31
N THR A 342 5.16 5.29 -1.30
CA THR A 342 6.23 6.30 -1.15
C THR A 342 5.75 7.69 -1.56
N ILE A 343 6.35 8.75 -1.00
CA ILE A 343 6.19 10.15 -1.44
C ILE A 343 6.63 10.30 -2.91
N ASP A 344 7.57 9.46 -3.34
CA ASP A 344 8.05 9.35 -4.72
C ASP A 344 7.12 8.54 -5.64
N SER A 345 5.94 8.10 -5.17
CA SER A 345 4.94 7.51 -6.04
C SER A 345 4.42 8.60 -6.99
N LYS A 346 5.01 8.62 -8.19
CA LYS A 346 4.55 9.32 -9.38
C LYS A 346 3.02 9.43 -9.37
N LEU A 347 2.50 10.65 -9.17
CA LEU A 347 1.05 10.90 -9.16
C LEU A 347 0.42 10.22 -10.37
N SER A 348 -0.47 9.26 -10.12
CA SER A 348 -1.11 8.49 -11.19
C SER A 348 -2.61 8.37 -10.94
N ARG A 349 -3.39 8.29 -12.02
CA ARG A 349 -4.83 8.01 -11.97
C ARG A 349 -5.24 7.13 -13.14
N THR A 350 -6.16 6.21 -12.86
CA THR A 350 -6.81 5.36 -13.87
C THR A 350 -8.18 5.90 -14.24
N TYR A 351 -8.49 5.85 -15.53
CA TYR A 351 -9.71 6.37 -16.15
C TYR A 351 -10.37 5.32 -17.02
N SER A 352 -11.69 5.40 -17.13
CA SER A 352 -12.49 4.60 -18.08
C SER A 352 -12.81 5.44 -19.31
N SER A 353 -12.03 5.30 -20.38
CA SER A 353 -12.19 6.08 -21.62
C SER A 353 -12.88 5.31 -22.76
N GLY A 354 -13.73 4.34 -22.42
CA GLY A 354 -14.42 3.49 -23.42
C GLY A 354 -15.24 4.29 -24.43
N ALA A 355 -15.87 5.40 -23.99
CA ALA A 355 -16.64 6.31 -24.84
C ALA A 355 -15.80 7.47 -25.43
N GLY A 356 -14.50 7.54 -25.11
CA GLY A 356 -13.68 8.73 -25.33
C GLY A 356 -13.99 9.85 -24.32
N GLY A 357 -13.34 11.00 -24.48
CA GLY A 357 -13.52 12.17 -23.62
C GLY A 357 -12.22 12.89 -23.27
N TYR A 358 -12.32 13.88 -22.40
CA TYR A 358 -11.21 14.75 -22.03
C TYR A 358 -10.74 14.45 -20.60
N ILE A 359 -9.42 14.32 -20.45
CA ILE A 359 -8.78 14.17 -19.14
C ILE A 359 -8.00 15.44 -18.84
N ARG A 360 -8.23 16.02 -17.65
CA ARG A 360 -7.46 17.15 -17.16
C ARG A 360 -6.11 16.66 -16.64
N LEU A 361 -5.03 17.12 -17.26
CA LEU A 361 -3.67 16.78 -16.83
C LEU A 361 -3.28 17.56 -15.59
N CYS A 362 -3.35 18.89 -15.67
CA CYS A 362 -2.97 19.81 -14.59
C CYS A 362 -3.45 21.24 -14.87
N VAL A 363 -3.33 22.09 -13.85
CA VAL A 363 -3.54 23.54 -13.91
C VAL A 363 -2.20 24.24 -13.66
N PHE A 364 -1.92 25.27 -14.46
CA PHE A 364 -0.82 26.21 -14.25
C PHE A 364 -1.42 27.49 -13.67
N PRO A 365 -1.26 27.73 -12.35
CA PRO A 365 -1.97 28.78 -11.65
C PRO A 365 -1.38 30.16 -11.96
N ILE A 366 -2.17 31.16 -11.60
CA ILE A 366 -1.83 32.58 -11.69
C ILE A 366 -0.48 32.87 -11.01
N GLY A 367 0.37 33.66 -11.69
CA GLY A 367 1.47 34.35 -11.03
C GLY A 367 2.57 34.85 -11.97
N THR A 368 3.41 35.72 -11.45
CA THR A 368 4.52 36.38 -12.16
C THR A 368 5.84 35.69 -11.86
N SER A 369 6.68 35.41 -12.87
CA SER A 369 8.05 34.89 -12.70
C SER A 369 8.79 34.79 -14.05
N THR A 370 10.11 34.67 -14.01
CA THR A 370 10.92 34.23 -15.16
C THR A 370 11.34 32.78 -14.96
N GLY A 371 10.78 31.86 -15.76
CA GLY A 371 11.12 30.44 -15.70
C GLY A 371 10.16 29.55 -16.48
N MET A 372 10.62 28.37 -16.87
CA MET A 372 9.83 27.37 -17.60
C MET A 372 9.70 26.12 -16.73
N PRO A 373 8.69 26.02 -15.85
CA PRO A 373 8.43 24.77 -15.15
C PRO A 373 8.09 23.70 -16.18
N TYR A 374 8.41 22.45 -15.87
CA TYR A 374 8.24 21.32 -16.78
C TYR A 374 7.51 20.21 -16.05
N ILE A 375 6.56 19.57 -16.73
CA ILE A 375 5.92 18.36 -16.26
C ILE A 375 5.74 17.39 -17.44
N GLN A 376 5.95 16.11 -17.15
CA GLN A 376 5.80 15.03 -18.11
C GLN A 376 4.78 14.02 -17.60
N PHE A 377 3.90 13.59 -18.50
CA PHE A 377 2.93 12.53 -18.27
C PHE A 377 3.21 11.35 -19.18
N GLN A 378 3.05 10.14 -18.65
CA GLN A 378 2.95 8.90 -19.40
C GLN A 378 1.50 8.42 -19.39
N VAL A 379 0.94 8.23 -20.58
CA VAL A 379 -0.41 7.72 -20.77
C VAL A 379 -0.31 6.31 -21.33
N THR A 380 -0.79 5.33 -20.57
CA THR A 380 -0.83 3.92 -20.98
C THR A 380 -2.28 3.49 -21.15
N CYS A 381 -2.62 2.95 -22.31
CA CYS A 381 -3.94 2.40 -22.61
C CYS A 381 -3.91 0.87 -22.75
N ASN A 382 -5.08 0.25 -22.86
CA ASN A 382 -5.25 -1.22 -22.92
C ASN A 382 -4.47 -1.94 -24.03
N THR A 383 -3.96 -1.23 -25.05
CA THR A 383 -3.14 -1.82 -26.12
C THR A 383 -1.65 -1.91 -25.75
N ASN A 384 -1.28 -1.67 -24.48
CA ASN A 384 0.10 -1.59 -23.97
C ASN A 384 0.97 -0.54 -24.68
N SER A 385 0.30 0.42 -25.30
CA SER A 385 0.85 1.47 -26.10
C SER A 385 1.04 2.71 -25.21
N MET A 386 2.29 3.17 -25.05
CA MET A 386 2.62 4.30 -24.17
C MET A 386 2.82 5.58 -24.97
N GLN A 387 2.18 6.66 -24.53
CA GLN A 387 2.42 8.00 -25.04
C GLN A 387 3.03 8.87 -23.96
N THR A 388 3.99 9.70 -24.35
CA THR A 388 4.61 10.65 -23.43
C THR A 388 4.19 12.06 -23.80
N ILE A 389 3.77 12.84 -22.81
CA ILE A 389 3.30 14.21 -22.99
C ILE A 389 4.19 15.11 -22.15
N ASP A 390 4.91 16.00 -22.82
CA ASP A 390 5.69 17.05 -22.19
C ASP A 390 4.90 18.36 -22.21
N LEU A 391 4.89 19.09 -21.09
CA LEU A 391 4.27 20.42 -20.98
C LEU A 391 5.26 21.42 -20.39
N VAL A 392 5.32 22.59 -21.03
CA VAL A 392 6.21 23.70 -20.66
C VAL A 392 5.47 25.03 -20.80
N PRO A 393 4.85 25.56 -19.73
CA PRO A 393 4.33 26.93 -19.74
C PRO A 393 5.46 27.95 -19.83
N ASN A 394 5.19 29.05 -20.53
CA ASN A 394 6.09 30.18 -20.65
C ASN A 394 5.65 31.31 -19.71
N TYR A 395 6.28 31.39 -18.53
CA TYR A 395 6.04 32.47 -17.58
C TYR A 395 6.94 33.68 -17.89
N THR A 396 6.32 34.85 -17.86
CA THR A 396 6.99 36.15 -17.87
C THR A 396 6.76 36.90 -16.56
N VAL A 397 7.44 38.04 -16.39
CA VAL A 397 7.15 38.99 -15.31
C VAL A 397 5.68 39.43 -15.28
N ASN A 398 4.98 39.33 -16.41
CA ASN A 398 3.57 39.67 -16.54
C ASN A 398 2.66 38.44 -16.49
N GLY A 399 3.14 37.27 -16.08
CA GLY A 399 2.32 36.04 -16.04
C GLY A 399 2.55 35.09 -17.21
N ILE A 400 1.68 34.08 -17.32
CA ILE A 400 1.75 33.06 -18.39
C ILE A 400 1.33 33.70 -19.70
N ILE A 401 2.16 33.56 -20.72
CA ILE A 401 1.86 34.07 -22.08
C ILE A 401 1.56 32.96 -23.08
N ASP A 402 2.01 31.73 -22.81
CA ASP A 402 1.83 30.58 -23.70
C ASP A 402 2.02 29.26 -22.94
N LEU A 403 1.50 28.16 -23.50
CA LEU A 403 1.72 26.80 -23.03
C LEU A 403 2.17 25.91 -24.18
N TYR A 404 3.44 25.50 -24.14
CA TYR A 404 3.99 24.56 -25.11
C TYR A 404 3.79 23.13 -24.62
N GLY A 405 3.64 22.22 -25.58
CA GLY A 405 3.62 20.80 -25.29
C GLY A 405 4.06 19.95 -26.47
N LYS A 406 4.40 18.70 -26.18
CA LYS A 406 4.82 17.71 -27.16
C LYS A 406 4.23 16.37 -26.77
N ILE A 407 3.59 15.67 -27.72
CA ILE A 407 3.21 14.27 -27.56
C ILE A 407 4.19 13.40 -28.35
N THR A 408 4.81 12.44 -27.67
CA THR A 408 5.53 11.34 -28.31
C THR A 408 4.56 10.17 -28.42
N ALA A 409 4.09 9.93 -29.65
CA ALA A 409 3.12 8.88 -29.98
C ALA A 409 3.75 7.48 -29.87
N PRO A 410 2.94 6.41 -29.77
CA PRO A 410 3.44 5.04 -29.63
C PRO A 410 3.84 4.42 -30.97
N GLN A 411 4.52 3.26 -30.92
CA GLN A 411 5.04 2.54 -32.10
C GLN A 411 3.97 2.04 -33.10
N TYR A 412 2.69 1.99 -32.72
CA TYR A 412 1.61 1.51 -33.59
C TYR A 412 0.79 2.67 -34.16
N VAL A 413 1.29 3.25 -35.24
CA VAL A 413 0.61 4.28 -36.00
C VAL A 413 0.14 3.68 -37.33
N GLN A 414 -1.12 3.88 -37.71
CA GLN A 414 -1.66 3.31 -38.96
C GLN A 414 -0.92 3.87 -40.17
N THR A 415 -1.11 3.25 -41.35
CA THR A 415 -0.47 3.61 -42.65
C THR A 415 -0.62 5.07 -43.09
N ASN A 416 -1.42 5.88 -42.37
CA ASN A 416 -1.63 7.31 -42.61
C ASN A 416 -1.17 8.23 -41.45
N TYR A 417 -0.31 7.76 -40.55
CA TYR A 417 0.12 8.49 -39.34
C TYR A 417 -0.99 8.79 -38.31
N ASN A 418 -2.07 7.99 -38.31
CA ASN A 418 -3.16 8.13 -37.34
C ASN A 418 -2.94 7.24 -36.11
N ILE A 419 -3.23 7.79 -34.93
CA ILE A 419 -3.22 7.07 -33.65
C ILE A 419 -4.38 6.07 -33.67
N TYR A 420 -4.09 4.78 -33.41
CA TYR A 420 -5.09 3.71 -33.49
C TYR A 420 -6.01 3.66 -32.25
N TYR A 421 -5.43 3.88 -31.06
CA TYR A 421 -6.10 4.05 -29.77
C TYR A 421 -5.19 4.87 -28.84
N GLY A 422 -5.76 5.74 -28.01
CA GLY A 422 -5.01 6.59 -27.10
C GLY A 422 -5.38 8.07 -27.21
N VAL A 423 -4.36 8.93 -27.13
CA VAL A 423 -4.50 10.39 -27.04
C VAL A 423 -4.36 10.96 -28.44
N ASP A 424 -5.43 11.48 -29.00
CA ASP A 424 -5.44 12.06 -30.34
C ASP A 424 -5.28 13.59 -30.34
N GLN A 425 -5.47 14.24 -29.18
CA GLN A 425 -5.31 15.69 -29.06
C GLN A 425 -4.69 16.08 -27.72
N LEU A 426 -3.81 17.08 -27.76
CA LEU A 426 -3.37 17.86 -26.61
C LEU A 426 -3.84 19.29 -26.81
N LEU A 427 -4.44 19.86 -25.77
CA LEU A 427 -5.02 21.18 -25.84
C LEU A 427 -4.94 21.88 -24.49
N HIS A 428 -5.14 23.19 -24.50
CA HIS A 428 -5.31 23.95 -23.27
C HIS A 428 -6.51 24.89 -23.35
N THR A 429 -7.08 25.18 -22.19
CA THR A 429 -7.99 26.31 -21.97
C THR A 429 -7.28 27.31 -21.08
N HIS A 430 -7.66 28.59 -21.16
CA HIS A 430 -7.18 29.57 -20.20
C HIS A 430 -8.26 30.57 -19.83
N THR A 431 -8.10 31.16 -18.66
CA THR A 431 -8.91 32.30 -18.19
C THR A 431 -8.01 33.47 -17.84
N GLY A 432 -8.55 34.68 -17.85
CA GLY A 432 -7.79 35.89 -17.55
C GLY A 432 -6.78 36.26 -18.65
N SER A 433 -5.91 37.22 -18.34
CA SER A 433 -4.81 37.64 -19.23
C SER A 433 -3.64 38.09 -18.38
N TYR A 434 -2.42 37.92 -18.88
CA TYR A 434 -1.21 38.33 -18.18
C TYR A 434 -1.15 37.79 -16.74
N SER A 435 -1.06 38.68 -15.74
CA SER A 435 -0.79 38.32 -14.35
C SER A 435 -2.00 37.72 -13.65
N SER A 436 -3.13 37.59 -14.35
CA SER A 436 -4.32 36.85 -13.90
C SER A 436 -4.57 35.60 -14.75
N ALA A 437 -3.66 35.26 -15.67
CA ALA A 437 -3.85 34.14 -16.58
C ALA A 437 -3.66 32.80 -15.85
N GLU A 438 -4.61 31.90 -16.05
CA GLU A 438 -4.57 30.53 -15.56
C GLU A 438 -4.79 29.59 -16.74
N TYR A 439 -3.88 28.62 -16.92
CA TYR A 439 -3.93 27.67 -18.03
C TYR A 439 -4.26 26.27 -17.51
N THR A 440 -5.20 25.59 -18.15
CA THR A 440 -5.52 24.19 -17.86
C THR A 440 -5.15 23.33 -19.06
N ALA A 441 -4.33 22.29 -18.85
CA ALA A 441 -3.92 21.36 -19.89
C ALA A 441 -4.83 20.13 -19.90
N TRP A 442 -5.21 19.70 -21.10
CA TRP A 442 -6.13 18.60 -21.33
C TRP A 442 -5.63 17.70 -22.45
N ILE A 443 -5.98 16.42 -22.34
CA ILE A 443 -5.86 15.45 -23.43
C ILE A 443 -7.25 14.97 -23.83
N HIS A 444 -7.44 14.77 -25.13
CA HIS A 444 -8.60 14.04 -25.64
C HIS A 444 -8.22 12.56 -25.82
N MET A 445 -9.11 11.67 -25.40
CA MET A 445 -8.99 10.23 -25.55
C MET A 445 -9.91 9.76 -26.66
N MET A 446 -9.38 8.97 -27.59
CA MET A 446 -10.17 8.31 -28.61
C MET A 446 -11.16 7.31 -27.99
N SER A 447 -12.37 7.25 -28.55
CA SER A 447 -13.34 6.21 -28.21
C SER A 447 -12.77 4.82 -28.47
N GLY A 448 -13.08 3.87 -27.58
CA GLY A 448 -12.53 2.51 -27.63
C GLY A 448 -11.15 2.33 -26.98
N SER A 449 -10.53 3.38 -26.41
CA SER A 449 -9.21 3.26 -25.75
C SER A 449 -9.22 2.47 -24.42
N GLY A 450 -10.41 2.17 -23.89
CA GLY A 450 -10.60 1.27 -22.74
C GLY A 450 -10.17 1.86 -21.40
N GLY A 451 -9.40 1.10 -20.62
CA GLY A 451 -8.79 1.54 -19.37
C GLY A 451 -7.51 2.33 -19.66
N VAL A 452 -7.37 3.50 -19.03
CA VAL A 452 -6.25 4.42 -19.27
C VAL A 452 -5.62 4.77 -17.95
N THR A 453 -4.31 4.58 -17.83
CA THR A 453 -3.53 5.03 -16.68
C THR A 453 -2.68 6.21 -17.11
N VAL A 454 -2.86 7.36 -16.44
CA VAL A 454 -2.03 8.55 -16.61
C VAL A 454 -1.13 8.67 -15.41
N THR A 455 0.18 8.80 -15.62
CA THR A 455 1.19 8.88 -14.55
C THR A 455 2.10 10.07 -14.79
N VAL A 456 2.39 10.86 -13.76
CA VAL A 456 3.43 11.91 -13.81
C VAL A 456 4.80 11.24 -13.81
N SER A 457 5.48 11.23 -14.94
CA SER A 457 6.79 10.57 -15.05
C SER A 457 7.93 11.46 -14.56
N LYS A 458 7.82 12.79 -14.74
CA LYS A 458 8.80 13.80 -14.32
C LYS A 458 8.11 15.12 -14.02
N GLN A 459 8.62 15.86 -13.04
CA GLN A 459 8.24 17.24 -12.76
C GLN A 459 9.50 18.03 -12.38
N SER A 460 9.60 19.28 -12.85
CA SER A 460 10.71 20.17 -12.51
C SER A 460 10.73 20.46 -11.01
N THR A 461 11.93 20.44 -10.42
CA THR A 461 12.16 20.89 -9.04
C THR A 461 12.22 22.41 -8.92
N TYR A 462 12.26 23.12 -10.06
CA TYR A 462 12.24 24.58 -10.12
C TYR A 462 10.79 25.08 -10.20
N PHE A 463 10.35 25.80 -9.17
CA PHE A 463 8.97 26.26 -8.98
C PHE A 463 7.90 25.14 -9.07
N PRO A 464 8.01 24.03 -8.31
CA PRO A 464 7.07 22.92 -8.37
C PRO A 464 5.62 23.31 -8.05
N GLN A 465 5.42 24.35 -7.22
CA GLN A 465 4.12 24.92 -6.88
C GLN A 465 3.38 25.57 -8.07
N ARG A 466 4.02 25.68 -9.24
CA ARG A 466 3.42 26.20 -10.48
C ARG A 466 2.71 25.14 -11.31
N VAL A 467 2.62 23.90 -10.81
CA VAL A 467 1.79 22.87 -11.41
C VAL A 467 0.87 22.33 -10.32
N THR A 468 -0.41 22.62 -10.44
CA THR A 468 -1.43 22.29 -9.45
C THR A 468 -2.50 21.40 -10.07
N GLU A 469 -3.38 20.87 -9.22
CA GLU A 469 -4.55 20.10 -9.66
C GLU A 469 -4.24 18.92 -10.59
N ILE A 470 -3.05 18.31 -10.41
CA ILE A 470 -2.54 17.23 -11.23
C ILE A 470 -3.44 16.00 -11.10
N LEU A 471 -4.04 15.56 -12.21
CA LEU A 471 -4.91 14.37 -12.28
C LEU A 471 -5.98 14.32 -11.19
N THR A 472 -6.68 15.43 -10.97
CA THR A 472 -7.65 15.59 -9.86
C THR A 472 -9.10 15.35 -10.24
N GLN A 473 -9.43 15.36 -11.53
CA GLN A 473 -10.78 15.17 -12.05
C GLN A 473 -10.89 13.84 -12.79
N ASP A 474 -12.11 13.31 -12.87
CA ASP A 474 -12.46 12.21 -13.77
C ASP A 474 -12.59 12.69 -15.23
N ILE A 475 -12.68 11.73 -16.14
CA ILE A 475 -12.86 12.00 -17.57
C ILE A 475 -14.21 12.69 -17.83
N VAL A 476 -14.21 13.73 -18.66
CA VAL A 476 -15.42 14.50 -19.02
C VAL A 476 -15.72 14.38 -20.51
N SER A 477 -16.99 14.40 -20.88
CA SER A 477 -17.41 14.28 -22.29
C SER A 477 -17.18 15.56 -23.11
N SER A 478 -17.08 16.71 -22.45
CA SER A 478 -16.82 18.00 -23.07
C SER A 478 -16.14 18.97 -22.10
N ILE A 479 -15.49 19.99 -22.66
CA ILE A 479 -14.83 21.07 -21.91
C ILE A 479 -15.31 22.41 -22.45
N SER A 480 -15.52 23.37 -21.54
CA SER A 480 -16.01 24.73 -21.86
C SER A 480 -14.87 25.73 -22.00
N GLY A 481 -15.14 26.84 -22.70
CA GLY A 481 -14.19 27.95 -22.88
C GLY A 481 -13.44 27.89 -24.20
N SER A 482 -12.54 28.86 -24.42
CA SER A 482 -11.68 28.87 -25.61
C SER A 482 -10.64 27.76 -25.49
N GLN A 483 -10.67 26.84 -26.46
CA GLN A 483 -9.74 25.72 -26.53
C GLN A 483 -8.68 26.04 -27.58
N THR A 484 -7.42 25.96 -27.19
CA THR A 484 -6.28 26.11 -28.09
C THR A 484 -5.59 24.75 -28.19
N GLN A 485 -5.57 24.20 -29.40
CA GLN A 485 -4.89 22.94 -29.66
C GLN A 485 -3.37 23.17 -29.65
N ILE A 486 -2.65 22.36 -28.87
CA ILE A 486 -1.20 22.35 -28.87
C ILE A 486 -0.74 21.39 -29.99
N PRO A 487 0.10 21.86 -30.95
CA PRO A 487 0.53 21.03 -32.07
C PRO A 487 1.22 19.73 -31.62
N ILE A 488 0.83 18.62 -32.23
CA ILE A 488 1.42 17.30 -31.97
C ILE A 488 2.66 17.14 -32.85
N SER A 489 3.83 16.88 -32.24
CA SER A 489 5.06 16.55 -32.97
C SER A 489 5.34 15.06 -32.89
N TYR A 490 5.03 14.33 -33.97
CA TYR A 490 5.31 12.90 -34.07
C TYR A 490 6.81 12.66 -34.30
N SER A 491 7.50 12.00 -33.38
CA SER A 491 8.89 11.54 -33.59
C SER A 491 8.89 10.16 -34.27
N LEU A 492 8.34 10.07 -35.46
CA LEU A 492 8.49 8.88 -36.30
C LEU A 492 9.50 9.21 -37.39
N CYS A 493 10.77 8.87 -37.15
CA CYS A 493 11.70 8.70 -38.25
C CYS A 493 11.35 7.36 -38.90
N ASN A 494 10.92 7.38 -40.16
CA ASN A 494 11.02 6.17 -40.97
C ASN A 494 12.51 5.81 -41.02
N GLY A 495 12.85 4.62 -40.55
CA GLY A 495 14.16 4.01 -40.80
C GLY A 495 14.36 3.76 -42.29
#